data_AF-A0A2V6XC07-F1
#
_entry.id   AF-A0A2V6XC07-F1
#
_cell.length_a   1.000
_cell.length_b   1.000
_cell.length_c   1.000
_cell.angle_alpha   90.00
_cell.angle_beta   90.00
_cell.angle_gamma   90.00
#
_symmetry.space_group_name_H-M   'P 1'
#
loop_
_entity.id
_entity.type
_entity.pdbx_description
1 polymer ?
#
loop_
_entity_poly.entity_id
_entity_poly.type
_entity_poly.pdbx_seq_one_letter_code
_entity_poly.pdbx_strand_id
1 'polypeptide(L)' 'MKDGLRFVDSDMHIMEPPDLFDRYLDPAFKHRVSVPVGADGRPIRGAAGLTVIDGLPTADVDFQQYRKRVK' A
#
# COMPACT_ATOMS: atom_id res chain seq x y z
N MET A 1 14.69 -20.55 13.64
CA MET A 1 14.96 -21.36 12.43
C MET A 1 15.81 -22.54 12.86
N LYS A 2 15.28 -23.76 12.74
CA LYS A 2 15.99 -24.98 13.15
C LYS A 2 16.67 -25.59 11.91
N ASP A 3 17.89 -26.10 12.09
CA ASP A 3 18.56 -27.02 11.16
C ASP A 3 18.89 -26.48 9.75
N GLY A 4 19.10 -25.15 9.61
CA GLY A 4 19.55 -24.55 8.34
C GLY A 4 18.48 -24.47 7.24
N LEU A 5 17.24 -24.82 7.57
CA LEU A 5 16.11 -24.73 6.63
C LEU A 5 15.69 -23.27 6.39
N ARG A 6 15.56 -22.91 5.12
CA ARG A 6 14.97 -21.63 4.67
C ARG A 6 13.48 -21.82 4.46
N PHE A 7 12.69 -20.84 4.89
CA PHE A 7 11.27 -20.79 4.64
C PHE A 7 11.00 -19.93 3.40
N VAL A 8 10.00 -20.34 2.63
CA VAL A 8 9.45 -19.53 1.54
C VAL A 8 8.17 -18.91 2.10
N ASP A 9 8.17 -17.58 2.18
CA ASP A 9 6.95 -16.85 2.47
C ASP A 9 6.18 -16.66 1.16
N SER A 10 4.96 -17.18 1.12
CA SER A 10 4.09 -17.09 -0.06
C SER A 10 3.33 -15.76 -0.12
N ASP A 11 3.39 -14.94 0.92
CA ASP A 11 2.54 -13.75 1.08
C ASP A 11 3.31 -12.57 1.67
N MET A 12 4.44 -12.24 1.06
CA MET A 12 5.24 -11.08 1.43
C MET A 12 4.78 -9.84 0.66
N HIS A 13 4.54 -8.75 1.39
CA HIS A 13 4.21 -7.45 0.82
C HIS A 13 5.36 -6.47 1.01
N ILE A 14 5.54 -5.58 0.03
CA ILE A 14 6.39 -4.41 0.16
C ILE A 14 5.53 -3.18 0.26
N MET A 15 6.11 -2.13 0.83
CA MET A 15 5.51 -0.82 0.87
C MET A 15 5.85 -0.06 -0.43
N GLU A 16 4.85 0.20 -1.28
CA GLU A 16 4.92 1.07 -2.45
C GLU A 16 5.50 2.46 -2.14
N PRO A 17 6.27 3.05 -3.06
CA PRO A 17 6.63 4.46 -3.00
C PRO A 17 5.39 5.37 -3.05
N PRO A 18 5.38 6.50 -2.32
CA PRO A 18 4.22 7.40 -2.27
C PRO A 18 3.93 8.09 -3.62
N ASP A 19 4.88 8.09 -4.56
CA ASP A 19 4.75 8.67 -5.89
C ASP A 19 4.56 7.63 -7.01
N LEU A 20 4.26 6.37 -6.67
CA LEU A 20 4.05 5.29 -7.63
C LEU A 20 3.06 5.68 -8.74
N PHE A 21 1.88 6.19 -8.34
CA PHE A 21 0.84 6.59 -9.29
C PHE A 21 1.20 7.86 -10.06
N ASP A 22 1.95 8.78 -9.46
CA ASP A 22 2.35 9.98 -10.19
C ASP A 22 3.38 9.65 -11.29
N ARG A 23 4.29 8.71 -11.03
CA ARG A 23 5.31 8.31 -12.00
C ARG A 23 4.77 7.47 -13.16
N TYR A 24 3.85 6.54 -12.86
CA TYR A 24 3.55 5.45 -13.80
C TYR A 24 2.08 5.34 -14.22
N LEU A 25 1.15 6.06 -13.58
CA LEU A 25 -0.24 6.02 -14.01
C LEU A 25 -0.43 6.92 -15.24
N ASP A 26 -1.13 6.39 -16.24
CA ASP A 26 -1.53 7.15 -17.42
C ASP A 26 -2.26 8.44 -16.99
N PRO A 27 -1.87 9.62 -17.52
CA PRO A 27 -2.52 10.89 -17.22
C PRO A 27 -4.05 10.86 -17.30
N ALA A 28 -4.63 10.08 -18.21
CA ALA A 28 -6.07 9.94 -18.36
C ALA A 28 -6.76 9.42 -17.09
N PHE A 29 -6.05 8.66 -16.24
CA PHE A 29 -6.61 8.05 -15.03
C PHE A 29 -6.13 8.69 -13.72
N LYS A 30 -5.15 9.60 -13.74
CA LYS A 30 -4.61 10.23 -12.52
C LYS A 30 -5.66 10.87 -11.62
N HIS A 31 -6.70 11.46 -12.22
CA HIS A 31 -7.80 12.10 -11.49
C HIS A 31 -8.64 11.13 -10.63
N ARG A 32 -8.54 9.82 -10.88
CA ARG A 32 -9.28 8.78 -10.14
C ARG A 32 -8.59 8.38 -8.84
N VAL A 33 -7.30 8.71 -8.69
CA VAL A 33 -6.47 8.29 -7.56
C VAL A 33 -6.07 9.49 -6.73
N SER A 34 -6.23 9.39 -5.41
CA SER A 34 -5.76 10.37 -4.45
C SER A 34 -4.92 9.70 -3.38
N VAL A 35 -3.76 10.29 -3.09
CA VAL A 35 -2.84 9.86 -2.05
C VAL A 35 -2.64 10.99 -1.05
N PRO A 36 -2.30 10.69 0.22
CA PRO A 36 -1.98 11.71 1.20
C PRO A 36 -0.82 12.60 0.76
N VAL A 37 -0.94 13.90 1.01
CA VAL A 37 0.08 14.90 0.67
C VAL A 37 0.56 15.56 1.96
N GLY A 38 1.87 15.66 2.12
CA GLY A 38 2.50 16.31 3.26
C GLY A 38 2.35 17.83 3.22
N ALA A 39 2.74 18.49 4.32
CA ALA A 39 2.75 19.95 4.40
C ALA A 39 3.69 20.61 3.38
N ASP A 40 4.67 19.86 2.86
CA ASP A 40 5.59 20.27 1.81
C ASP A 40 5.02 20.09 0.39
N GLY A 41 3.76 19.66 0.26
CA GLY A 41 3.10 19.44 -1.01
C GLY A 41 3.53 18.16 -1.74
N ARG A 42 4.36 17.30 -1.10
CA ARG A 42 4.82 16.05 -1.71
C ARG A 42 3.93 14.88 -1.28
N PRO A 43 3.74 13.87 -2.14
CA PRO A 43 3.07 12.64 -1.75
C PRO A 43 3.78 11.99 -0.55
N ILE A 44 3.01 11.64 0.47
CA ILE A 44 3.49 10.92 1.64
C ILE A 44 2.71 9.63 1.82
N ARG A 45 3.31 8.67 2.53
CA ARG A 45 2.58 7.48 2.95
C ARG A 45 1.59 7.84 4.06
N GLY A 46 0.31 7.59 3.80
CA GLY A 46 -0.72 7.60 4.84
C GLY A 46 -0.61 6.43 5.80
N ALA A 47 -1.49 6.43 6.81
CA ALA A 47 -1.65 5.29 7.70
C ALA A 47 -1.94 4.01 6.90
N ALA A 48 -1.13 2.98 7.09
CA ALA A 48 -1.26 1.67 6.43
C ALA A 48 -1.40 1.72 4.89
N GLY A 49 -0.71 2.65 4.22
CA GLY A 49 -0.71 2.70 2.76
C GLY A 49 -2.00 3.28 2.13
N LEU A 50 -2.81 4.00 2.91
CA LEU A 50 -4.09 4.56 2.46
C LEU A 50 -3.98 5.24 1.09
N THR A 51 -4.73 4.71 0.15
CA THR A 51 -4.94 5.25 -1.20
C THR A 51 -6.45 5.33 -1.44
N VAL A 52 -6.92 6.37 -2.11
CA VAL A 52 -8.34 6.51 -2.49
C VAL A 52 -8.44 6.36 -4.00
N ILE A 53 -9.27 5.42 -4.45
CA ILE A 53 -9.52 5.15 -5.87
C ILE A 53 -11.02 5.28 -6.11
N ASP A 54 -11.44 6.18 -7.00
CA ASP A 54 -12.86 6.46 -7.28
C ASP A 54 -13.68 6.80 -6.03
N GLY A 55 -13.06 7.47 -5.06
CA GLY A 55 -13.68 7.80 -3.77
C GLY A 55 -13.75 6.65 -2.77
N LEU A 56 -13.28 5.45 -3.13
CA LEU A 56 -13.21 4.30 -2.24
C LEU A 56 -11.81 4.21 -1.60
N PRO A 57 -11.71 4.17 -0.26
CA PRO A 57 -10.44 3.97 0.41
C PRO A 57 -9.97 2.53 0.25
N THR A 58 -8.66 2.35 0.09
CA THR A 58 -7.98 1.06 0.15
C THR A 58 -6.69 1.21 0.94
N ALA A 59 -6.40 0.25 1.82
CA ALA A 59 -5.19 0.21 2.62
C ALA A 59 -4.68 -1.24 2.73
N ASP A 60 -3.40 -1.40 3.06
CA ASP A 60 -2.76 -2.73 3.18
C ASP A 60 -3.48 -3.64 4.17
N VAL A 61 -4.08 -3.03 5.20
CA VAL A 61 -4.85 -3.74 6.23
C VAL A 61 -6.11 -4.41 5.68
N ASP A 62 -6.68 -3.90 4.60
CA ASP A 62 -7.91 -4.44 4.01
C ASP A 62 -7.65 -5.74 3.24
N PHE A 63 -6.41 -5.96 2.78
CA PHE A 63 -6.01 -7.13 2.00
C PHE A 63 -5.55 -8.32 2.85
N GLN A 64 -5.40 -8.16 4.17
CA GLN A 64 -4.97 -9.22 5.07
C GLN A 64 -6.13 -10.15 5.48
N GLN A 65 -6.60 -10.97 4.53
CA GLN A 65 -7.76 -11.86 4.70
C GLN A 65 -7.61 -12.91 5.83
N TYR A 66 -6.38 -13.28 6.20
CA TYR A 66 -6.11 -14.33 7.19
C TYR A 66 -5.35 -13.83 8.42
N ARG A 67 -5.53 -12.56 8.81
CA ARG A 67 -4.86 -12.03 10.00
C ARG A 67 -5.26 -12.82 11.24
N LYS A 68 -4.26 -13.30 11.99
CA LYS A 68 -4.48 -13.96 13.28
C LYS A 68 -5.24 -13.02 14.20
N ARG A 69 -6.44 -13.42 14.63
CA ARG A 69 -7.26 -12.62 15.55
C ARG A 69 -6.47 -12.35 16.82
N VAL A 70 -6.40 -11.08 17.21
CA VAL A 70 -5.85 -10.69 18.51
C VAL A 70 -6.90 -11.11 19.56
N LYS A 71 -6.45 -11.87 20.56
CA LYS A 71 -7.25 -12.28 21.71
C LYS A 71 -7.19 -11.21 22.79
#